data_AF-A0A0M2RZX3-F1
#
_entry.id   AF-A0A0M2RZX3-F1
#
_cell.length_a   1.000
_cell.length_b   1.000
_cell.length_c   1.000
_cell.angle_alpha   90.00
_cell.angle_beta   90.00
_cell.angle_gamma   90.00
#
_symmetry.space_group_name_H-M   'P 1'
#
loop_
_entity.id
_entity.type
_entity.pdbx_description
1 polymer ?
#
loop_
_entity_poly.entity_id
_entity_poly.type
_entity_poly.pdbx_seq_one_letter_code
_entity_poly.pdbx_strand_id
1 'polypeptide(L)'
;MTSTTLTRATSGSAVRTATLLRAGATAGPLFVGLGLAQAFTRDGFDLGQQPLSLLTLGEYGWLQIGNFVVSGLLALAGAAGLRRALRGQRAGTWGPALVAVLGVGLIIAGVLRPDPSMGWPAGAPAGNPPTMSWHSYGHGVGAMLSFGSLTIACLVFARRFGRLGALLSVLVALATVVVMAWPDQGSISVRMVLGSALVFGWLTAVSLHTINERKH
;
A
#
# COMPACT_ATOMS: atom_id res chain seq x y z
N MET A 1 -14.95 20.26 -55.67
CA MET A 1 -14.39 19.26 -54.73
C MET A 1 -13.70 20.03 -53.62
N THR A 2 -14.31 20.10 -52.44
CA THR A 2 -13.76 20.83 -51.29
C THR A 2 -13.10 19.81 -50.37
N SER A 3 -11.76 19.78 -50.34
CA SER A 3 -11.00 18.92 -49.43
C SER A 3 -10.95 19.56 -48.06
N THR A 4 -11.68 18.99 -47.10
CA THR A 4 -11.61 19.36 -45.70
C THR A 4 -10.39 18.70 -45.06
N THR A 5 -9.34 19.48 -44.83
CA THR A 5 -8.18 19.04 -44.03
C THR A 5 -8.59 19.01 -42.55
N LEU A 6 -8.80 17.80 -42.01
CA LEU A 6 -9.02 17.60 -40.58
C LEU A 6 -7.72 17.88 -39.81
N THR A 7 -7.72 18.95 -39.03
CA THR A 7 -6.64 19.31 -38.11
C THR A 7 -6.54 18.22 -37.04
N ARG A 8 -5.41 17.53 -36.99
CA ARG A 8 -5.12 16.48 -36.00
C ARG A 8 -5.10 17.11 -34.60
N ALA A 9 -6.09 16.78 -33.77
CA ALA A 9 -6.13 17.19 -32.38
C ALA A 9 -4.82 16.82 -31.67
N THR A 10 -4.22 17.79 -30.99
CA THR A 10 -2.99 17.65 -30.22
C THR A 10 -3.14 16.54 -29.17
N SER A 11 -2.20 15.61 -29.19
CA SER A 11 -2.09 14.51 -28.23
C SER A 11 -1.95 15.11 -26.83
N GLY A 12 -2.90 14.84 -25.93
CA GLY A 12 -2.71 15.13 -24.51
C GLY A 12 -1.39 14.52 -24.03
N SER A 13 -0.58 15.28 -23.31
CA SER A 13 0.73 14.84 -22.81
C SER A 13 0.58 13.52 -22.05
N ALA A 14 0.96 12.41 -22.67
CA ALA A 14 0.89 11.10 -22.05
C ALA A 14 1.80 11.08 -20.80
N VAL A 15 1.25 10.67 -19.65
CA VAL A 15 2.02 10.60 -18.40
C VAL A 15 3.22 9.66 -18.58
N ARG A 16 4.43 10.19 -18.34
CA ARG A 16 5.68 9.44 -18.48
C ARG A 16 5.74 8.26 -17.51
N THR A 17 6.25 7.11 -17.96
CA THR A 17 6.45 5.91 -17.11
C THR A 17 7.24 6.21 -15.85
N ALA A 18 8.25 7.09 -15.92
CA ALA A 18 9.03 7.49 -14.74
C ALA A 18 8.18 8.21 -13.69
N THR A 19 7.20 9.03 -14.09
CA THR A 19 6.27 9.70 -13.17
C THR A 19 5.40 8.68 -12.44
N LEU A 20 4.87 7.69 -13.17
CA LEU A 20 4.08 6.60 -12.60
C LEU A 20 4.88 5.76 -11.59
N LEU A 21 6.13 5.41 -11.92
CA LEU A 21 7.02 4.69 -11.01
C LEU A 21 7.36 5.53 -9.77
N ARG A 22 7.59 6.85 -9.92
CA ARG A 22 7.80 7.75 -8.77
C ARG A 22 6.57 7.81 -7.88
N ALA A 23 5.36 7.85 -8.45
CA ALA A 23 4.13 7.78 -7.67
C ALA A 23 4.09 6.48 -6.83
N GLY A 24 4.37 5.32 -7.44
CA GLY A 24 4.49 4.06 -6.71
C GLY A 24 5.56 4.08 -5.61
N ALA A 25 6.70 4.72 -5.85
CA ALA A 25 7.76 4.89 -4.86
C ALA A 25 7.36 5.80 -3.69
N THR A 26 6.45 6.76 -3.91
CA THR A 26 5.96 7.68 -2.86
C THR A 26 4.88 7.06 -1.98
N ALA A 27 4.12 6.07 -2.48
CA ALA A 27 2.99 5.47 -1.77
C ALA A 27 3.35 4.99 -0.36
N GLY A 28 4.47 4.29 -0.22
CA GLY A 28 4.93 3.74 1.05
C GLY A 28 5.34 4.77 2.09
N PRO A 29 6.31 5.65 1.78
CA PRO A 29 6.71 6.73 2.67
C PRO A 29 5.56 7.64 3.06
N LEU A 30 4.63 7.93 2.15
CA LEU A 30 3.43 8.70 2.46
C LEU A 30 2.55 7.98 3.48
N PHE A 31 2.20 6.71 3.20
CA PHE A 31 1.31 5.93 4.06
C PHE A 31 1.83 5.82 5.49
N VAL A 32 3.07 5.35 5.64
CA VAL A 32 3.71 5.13 6.95
C VAL A 32 4.01 6.46 7.62
N GLY A 33 4.57 7.44 6.91
CA GLY A 33 4.95 8.73 7.47
C GLY A 33 3.74 9.52 7.99
N LEU A 34 2.68 9.63 7.20
CA LEU A 34 1.46 10.34 7.60
C LEU A 34 0.68 9.58 8.69
N GLY A 35 0.69 8.25 8.66
CA GLY A 35 0.08 7.44 9.73
C GLY A 35 0.81 7.64 11.07
N LEU A 36 2.14 7.56 11.07
CA LEU A 36 2.95 7.81 12.28
C LEU A 36 2.82 9.24 12.78
N ALA A 37 2.86 10.23 11.89
CA ALA A 37 2.66 11.63 12.28
C ALA A 37 1.31 11.83 12.99
N GLN A 38 0.22 11.24 12.47
CA GLN A 38 -1.07 11.26 13.15
C GLN A 38 -1.03 10.53 14.49
N ALA A 39 -0.44 9.34 14.56
CA ALA A 39 -0.36 8.57 15.81
C ALA A 39 0.38 9.33 16.92
N PHE A 40 1.45 10.06 16.60
CA PHE A 40 2.21 10.83 17.58
C PHE A 40 1.60 12.19 17.93
N THR A 41 0.68 12.70 17.13
CA THR A 41 0.02 14.00 17.36
C THR A 41 -1.40 13.86 17.88
N ARG A 42 -1.95 12.64 17.91
CA ARG A 42 -3.32 12.40 18.34
C ARG A 42 -3.38 12.08 19.83
N ASP A 43 -3.92 13.01 20.60
CA ASP A 43 -4.20 12.81 22.01
C ASP A 43 -5.07 11.56 22.24
N GLY A 44 -4.63 10.72 23.17
CA GLY A 44 -5.31 9.47 23.54
C GLY A 44 -5.09 8.29 22.58
N PHE A 45 -4.34 8.47 21.48
CA PHE A 45 -3.98 7.37 20.59
C PHE A 45 -2.70 6.68 21.09
N ASP A 46 -2.79 5.38 21.39
CA ASP A 46 -1.64 4.56 21.83
C ASP A 46 -1.16 3.66 20.69
N LEU A 47 -0.08 4.06 20.02
CA LEU A 47 0.51 3.28 18.92
C LEU A 47 0.97 1.87 19.36
N GLY A 48 1.24 1.65 20.64
CA GLY A 48 1.57 0.33 21.17
C GLY A 48 0.40 -0.66 21.07
N GLN A 49 -0.83 -0.17 21.21
CA GLN A 49 -2.04 -0.99 21.30
C GLN A 49 -2.98 -0.84 20.09
N GLN A 50 -3.06 0.35 19.51
CA GLN A 50 -4.08 0.76 18.55
C GLN A 50 -3.50 0.84 17.14
N PRO A 51 -3.93 -0.03 16.20
CA PRO A 51 -3.46 0.01 14.82
C PRO A 51 -3.74 1.34 14.13
N LEU A 52 -2.84 1.77 13.24
CA LEU A 52 -2.99 3.03 12.49
C LEU A 52 -4.32 3.17 11.72
N SER A 53 -5.01 2.07 11.40
CA SER A 53 -6.33 2.12 10.77
C SER A 53 -7.41 2.71 11.68
N LEU A 54 -7.28 2.58 13.00
CA LEU A 54 -8.21 3.15 13.98
C LEU A 54 -8.19 4.68 13.99
N LEU A 55 -7.12 5.32 13.50
CA LEU A 55 -7.08 6.78 13.33
C LEU A 55 -8.22 7.30 12.45
N THR A 56 -8.80 6.48 11.56
CA THR A 56 -9.97 6.83 10.73
C THR A 56 -11.25 7.12 11.54
N LEU A 57 -11.26 6.76 12.83
CA LEU A 57 -12.36 6.98 13.77
C LEU A 57 -12.16 8.23 14.64
N GLY A 58 -10.97 8.84 14.60
CA GLY A 58 -10.69 10.08 15.33
C GLY A 58 -11.30 11.31 14.67
N GLU A 59 -11.20 12.45 15.35
CA GLU A 59 -11.71 13.75 14.89
C GLU A 59 -11.18 14.14 13.48
N TYR A 60 -9.90 13.88 13.18
CA TYR A 60 -9.32 14.07 11.85
C TYR A 60 -9.21 12.76 11.07
N GLY A 61 -10.11 11.81 11.31
CA GLY A 61 -10.07 10.49 10.67
C GLY A 61 -10.13 10.55 9.14
N TRP A 62 -10.68 11.63 8.58
CA TRP A 62 -10.62 11.92 7.14
C TRP A 62 -9.19 12.01 6.60
N LEU A 63 -8.20 12.44 7.39
CA LEU A 63 -6.78 12.45 7.01
C LEU A 63 -6.28 11.02 6.78
N GLN A 64 -6.60 10.10 7.69
CA GLN A 64 -6.18 8.70 7.55
C GLN A 64 -6.94 8.00 6.42
N ILE A 65 -8.23 8.30 6.21
CA ILE A 65 -8.99 7.82 5.05
C ILE A 65 -8.33 8.33 3.76
N GLY A 66 -8.01 9.62 3.70
CA GLY A 66 -7.30 10.24 2.58
C GLY A 66 -5.93 9.59 2.35
N ASN A 67 -5.19 9.28 3.42
CA ASN A 67 -3.91 8.60 3.36
C ASN A 67 -4.03 7.21 2.71
N PHE A 68 -5.01 6.41 3.12
CA PHE A 68 -5.32 5.11 2.49
C PHE A 68 -5.64 5.25 1.00
N VAL A 69 -6.56 6.14 0.66
CA VAL A 69 -7.03 6.32 -0.73
C VAL A 69 -5.92 6.85 -1.62
N VAL A 70 -5.22 7.91 -1.20
CA VAL A 70 -4.11 8.52 -1.97
C VAL A 70 -2.96 7.53 -2.14
N SER A 71 -2.56 6.84 -1.09
CA SER A 71 -1.51 5.82 -1.18
C SER A 71 -1.92 4.66 -2.08
N GLY A 72 -3.19 4.26 -2.07
CA GLY A 72 -3.75 3.27 -2.98
C GLY A 72 -3.71 3.72 -4.45
N LEU A 73 -4.10 4.96 -4.74
CA LEU A 73 -4.02 5.54 -6.08
C LEU A 73 -2.57 5.67 -6.57
N LEU A 74 -1.64 6.06 -5.69
CA LEU A 74 -0.21 6.10 -5.98
C LEU A 74 0.35 4.70 -6.30
N ALA A 75 -0.09 3.68 -5.55
CA ALA A 75 0.26 2.29 -5.84
C ALA A 75 -0.30 1.80 -7.18
N LEU A 76 -1.54 2.16 -7.53
CA LEU A 76 -2.14 1.86 -8.85
C LEU A 76 -1.36 2.55 -9.99
N ALA A 77 -0.97 3.80 -9.80
CA ALA A 77 -0.09 4.50 -10.75
C ALA A 77 1.26 3.77 -10.87
N GLY A 78 1.86 3.37 -9.74
CA GLY A 78 3.06 2.55 -9.68
C GLY A 78 2.93 1.23 -10.45
N ALA A 79 1.83 0.51 -10.27
CA ALA A 79 1.51 -0.72 -10.99
C ALA A 79 1.44 -0.49 -12.50
N ALA A 80 0.77 0.58 -12.95
CA ALA A 80 0.76 0.95 -14.36
C ALA A 80 2.18 1.28 -14.89
N GLY A 81 2.99 1.96 -14.09
CA GLY A 81 4.40 2.23 -14.38
C GLY A 81 5.22 0.94 -14.55
N LEU A 82 5.10 0.01 -13.60
CA LEU A 82 5.76 -1.29 -13.63
C LEU A 82 5.29 -2.12 -14.83
N ARG A 83 3.99 -2.14 -15.13
CA ARG A 83 3.45 -2.86 -16.30
C ARG A 83 4.02 -2.34 -17.61
N ARG A 84 4.18 -1.02 -17.74
CA ARG A 84 4.80 -0.39 -18.93
C ARG A 84 6.28 -0.70 -19.01
N ALA A 85 7.01 -0.61 -17.90
CA ALA A 85 8.45 -0.80 -17.85
C ALA A 85 8.88 -2.25 -18.06
N LEU A 86 8.08 -3.21 -17.58
CA LEU A 86 8.44 -4.62 -17.50
C LEU A 86 7.73 -5.49 -18.54
N ARG A 87 7.07 -4.88 -19.53
CA ARG A 87 6.30 -5.61 -20.55
C ARG A 87 7.22 -6.61 -21.29
N GLY A 88 6.82 -7.88 -21.31
CA GLY A 88 7.59 -8.97 -21.93
C GLY A 88 8.76 -9.50 -21.09
N GLN A 89 8.98 -8.97 -19.88
CA GLN A 89 10.07 -9.39 -19.00
C GLN A 89 9.55 -10.21 -17.81
N ARG A 90 10.47 -10.87 -17.09
CA ARG A 90 10.16 -11.57 -15.84
C ARG A 90 9.48 -10.63 -14.84
N ALA A 91 8.48 -11.17 -14.13
CA ALA A 91 7.58 -10.45 -13.23
C ALA A 91 6.68 -9.36 -13.89
N GLY A 92 6.76 -9.13 -15.21
CA GLY A 92 6.05 -8.04 -15.89
C GLY A 92 4.53 -8.15 -16.00
N THR A 93 3.94 -9.28 -15.61
CA THR A 93 2.48 -9.48 -15.56
C THR A 93 1.99 -9.54 -14.12
N TRP A 94 2.40 -10.58 -13.39
CA TRP A 94 1.92 -10.79 -12.02
C TRP A 94 2.45 -9.76 -11.02
N GLY A 95 3.67 -9.25 -11.21
CA GLY A 95 4.24 -8.21 -10.34
C GLY A 95 3.37 -6.94 -10.33
N PRO A 96 3.15 -6.28 -11.47
CA PRO A 96 2.24 -5.14 -11.58
C PRO A 96 0.81 -5.44 -11.12
N ALA A 97 0.26 -6.62 -11.45
CA ALA A 97 -1.09 -6.99 -11.04
C ALA A 97 -1.23 -7.06 -9.51
N LEU A 98 -0.26 -7.64 -8.82
CA LEU A 98 -0.26 -7.71 -7.35
C LEU A 98 -0.09 -6.32 -6.71
N VAL A 99 0.74 -5.45 -7.27
CA VAL A 99 0.83 -4.04 -6.82
C VAL A 99 -0.49 -3.29 -7.06
N ALA A 100 -1.24 -3.64 -8.11
CA ALA A 100 -2.56 -3.08 -8.33
C ALA A 100 -3.57 -3.57 -7.28
N VAL A 101 -3.53 -4.87 -6.92
CA VAL A 101 -4.35 -5.43 -5.83
C VAL A 101 -4.06 -4.75 -4.50
N LEU A 102 -2.78 -4.44 -4.21
CA LEU A 102 -2.41 -3.59 -3.07
C LEU A 102 -3.14 -2.25 -3.11
N GLY A 103 -3.08 -1.54 -4.24
CA GLY A 103 -3.70 -0.23 -4.37
C GLY A 103 -5.22 -0.27 -4.17
N VAL A 104 -5.90 -1.27 -4.75
CA VAL A 104 -7.33 -1.50 -4.53
C VAL A 104 -7.62 -1.83 -3.07
N GLY A 105 -6.83 -2.70 -2.45
CA GLY A 105 -6.98 -3.09 -1.04
C GLY A 105 -6.90 -1.89 -0.09
N LEU A 106 -5.94 -0.98 -0.33
CA LEU A 106 -5.81 0.24 0.46
C LEU A 106 -7.02 1.16 0.30
N ILE A 107 -7.55 1.32 -0.93
CA ILE A 107 -8.75 2.12 -1.17
C ILE A 107 -9.94 1.52 -0.43
N ILE A 108 -10.12 0.19 -0.50
CA ILE A 108 -11.18 -0.52 0.22
C ILE A 108 -11.05 -0.28 1.72
N ALA A 109 -9.84 -0.44 2.29
CA ALA A 109 -9.59 -0.21 3.72
C ALA A 109 -9.78 1.26 4.15
N GLY A 110 -9.55 2.22 3.25
CA GLY A 110 -9.83 3.63 3.52
C GLY A 110 -11.33 3.93 3.56
N VAL A 111 -12.08 3.43 2.57
CA VAL A 111 -13.51 3.72 2.41
C VAL A 111 -14.36 2.94 3.41
N LEU A 112 -14.01 1.68 3.67
CA LEU A 112 -14.67 0.82 4.63
C LEU A 112 -13.86 0.87 5.94
N ARG A 113 -14.38 1.61 6.92
CA ARG A 113 -13.67 1.86 8.18
C ARG A 113 -13.75 0.65 9.12
N PRO A 114 -12.77 0.45 10.00
CA PRO A 114 -12.87 -0.53 11.08
C PRO A 114 -13.89 -0.07 12.13
N ASP A 115 -14.37 -1.01 12.95
CA ASP A 115 -15.20 -0.68 14.11
C ASP A 115 -14.34 -0.12 15.27
N PRO A 116 -14.94 0.70 16.16
CA PRO A 116 -14.31 1.09 17.43
C PRO A 116 -13.85 -0.13 18.24
N SER A 117 -12.61 -0.09 18.70
CA SER A 117 -11.95 -1.20 19.41
C SER A 117 -10.71 -0.71 20.14
N MET A 118 -10.14 -1.53 21.02
CA MET A 118 -8.88 -1.24 21.71
C MET A 118 -8.89 0.10 22.47
N GLY A 119 -10.05 0.47 23.01
CA GLY A 119 -10.28 1.74 23.72
C GLY A 119 -10.27 2.99 22.84
N TRP A 120 -10.28 2.84 21.50
CA TRP A 120 -10.30 3.96 20.56
C TRP A 120 -11.52 3.99 19.63
N PRO A 121 -12.17 5.16 19.46
CA PRO A 121 -12.01 6.38 20.25
C PRO A 121 -12.55 6.22 21.69
N ALA A 122 -12.48 7.27 22.51
CA ALA A 122 -13.01 7.25 23.87
C ALA A 122 -14.47 6.71 23.91
N GLY A 123 -14.72 5.73 24.77
CA GLY A 123 -16.00 5.01 24.86
C GLY A 123 -16.05 3.70 24.06
N ALA A 124 -15.02 3.38 23.27
CA ALA A 124 -14.92 2.10 22.57
C ALA A 124 -14.60 0.93 23.54
N PRO A 125 -14.95 -0.31 23.17
CA PRO A 125 -14.55 -1.51 23.93
C PRO A 125 -13.03 -1.61 24.08
N ALA A 126 -12.57 -2.12 25.22
CA ALA A 126 -11.14 -2.31 25.48
C ALA A 126 -10.47 -3.37 24.56
N GLY A 127 -11.25 -4.28 23.99
CA GLY A 127 -10.80 -5.28 23.02
C GLY A 127 -11.50 -5.16 21.68
N ASN A 128 -11.52 -6.25 20.93
CA ASN A 128 -12.33 -6.35 19.71
C ASN A 128 -13.83 -6.36 20.06
N PRO A 129 -14.69 -5.74 19.23
CA PRO A 129 -16.13 -5.80 19.44
C PRO A 129 -16.65 -7.24 19.30
N PRO A 130 -17.70 -7.63 20.04
CA PRO A 130 -18.26 -8.98 19.99
C PRO A 130 -18.88 -9.33 18.64
N THR A 131 -19.31 -8.32 17.89
CA THR A 131 -19.80 -8.43 16.52
C THR A 131 -19.11 -7.38 15.66
N MET A 132 -18.67 -7.77 14.47
CA MET A 132 -18.11 -6.84 13.49
C MET A 132 -19.20 -6.38 12.53
N SER A 133 -19.17 -5.10 12.20
CA SER A 133 -20.00 -4.52 11.14
C SER A 133 -19.52 -4.97 9.75
N TRP A 134 -20.40 -4.86 8.75
CA TRP A 134 -20.05 -5.19 7.36
C TRP A 134 -18.90 -4.33 6.82
N HIS A 135 -18.76 -3.07 7.26
CA HIS A 135 -17.68 -2.18 6.84
C HIS A 135 -16.35 -2.57 7.50
N SER A 136 -16.38 -3.03 8.75
CA SER A 136 -15.20 -3.56 9.44
C SER A 136 -14.70 -4.86 8.79
N TYR A 137 -15.60 -5.74 8.35
CA TYR A 137 -15.22 -6.89 7.51
C TYR A 137 -14.58 -6.45 6.18
N GLY A 138 -15.18 -5.47 5.51
CA GLY A 138 -14.64 -4.90 4.28
C GLY A 138 -13.25 -4.28 4.48
N HIS A 139 -13.04 -3.58 5.60
CA HIS A 139 -11.74 -3.05 6.01
C HIS A 139 -10.69 -4.17 6.11
N GLY A 140 -11.03 -5.23 6.85
CA GLY A 140 -10.18 -6.40 7.03
C GLY A 140 -9.82 -7.08 5.71
N VAL A 141 -10.78 -7.21 4.78
CA VAL A 141 -10.54 -7.71 3.43
C VAL A 141 -9.57 -6.79 2.67
N GLY A 142 -9.76 -5.47 2.74
CA GLY A 142 -8.85 -4.49 2.13
C GLY A 142 -7.43 -4.61 2.67
N ALA A 143 -7.27 -4.77 3.98
CA ALA A 143 -5.98 -4.99 4.63
C ALA A 143 -5.34 -6.31 4.17
N MET A 144 -6.10 -7.42 4.14
CA MET A 144 -5.63 -8.72 3.68
C MET A 144 -5.16 -8.68 2.22
N LEU A 145 -5.94 -8.04 1.34
CA LEU A 145 -5.55 -7.83 -0.06
C LEU A 145 -4.26 -7.03 -0.16
N SER A 146 -4.11 -5.98 0.67
CA SER A 146 -2.93 -5.12 0.68
C SER A 146 -1.66 -5.86 1.08
N PHE A 147 -1.64 -6.42 2.29
CA PHE A 147 -0.47 -7.13 2.81
C PHE A 147 -0.19 -8.40 2.02
N GLY A 148 -1.22 -9.20 1.74
CA GLY A 148 -1.08 -10.47 1.04
C GLY A 148 -0.53 -10.30 -0.37
N SER A 149 -1.11 -9.39 -1.16
CA SER A 149 -0.66 -9.19 -2.53
C SER A 149 0.77 -8.68 -2.62
N LEU A 150 1.17 -7.73 -1.76
CA LEU A 150 2.52 -7.17 -1.80
C LEU A 150 3.57 -8.16 -1.28
N THR A 151 3.22 -8.98 -0.30
CA THR A 151 4.06 -10.11 0.15
C THR A 151 4.29 -11.11 -0.98
N ILE A 152 3.24 -11.49 -1.72
CA ILE A 152 3.38 -12.38 -2.89
C ILE A 152 4.16 -11.68 -4.01
N ALA A 153 3.99 -10.37 -4.19
CA ALA A 153 4.72 -9.60 -5.20
C ALA A 153 6.24 -9.68 -4.97
N CYS A 154 6.68 -9.64 -3.71
CA CYS A 154 8.08 -9.83 -3.33
C CYS A 154 8.64 -11.14 -3.91
N LEU A 155 7.91 -12.25 -3.75
CA LEU A 155 8.32 -13.56 -4.27
C LEU A 155 8.28 -13.63 -5.81
N VAL A 156 7.30 -12.99 -6.44
CA VAL A 156 7.20 -12.93 -7.91
C VAL A 156 8.38 -12.17 -8.51
N PHE A 157 8.73 -11.02 -7.92
CA PHE A 157 9.84 -10.18 -8.36
C PHE A 157 11.22 -10.77 -8.00
N ALA A 158 11.31 -11.66 -7.02
CA ALA A 158 12.57 -12.37 -6.74
C ALA A 158 13.11 -13.11 -7.98
N ARG A 159 12.22 -13.59 -8.87
CA ARG A 159 12.61 -14.24 -10.14
C ARG A 159 13.19 -13.27 -11.19
N ARG A 160 13.06 -11.96 -10.98
CA ARG A 160 13.61 -10.92 -11.86
C ARG A 160 15.03 -10.54 -11.46
N PHE A 161 15.28 -10.39 -10.16
CA PHE A 161 16.51 -9.81 -9.67
C PHE A 161 17.69 -10.80 -9.68
N GLY A 162 18.92 -10.27 -9.68
CA GLY A 162 20.13 -11.06 -9.37
C GLY A 162 20.12 -11.58 -7.93
N ARG A 163 21.10 -12.43 -7.57
CA ARG A 163 21.13 -13.20 -6.31
C ARG A 163 20.79 -12.37 -5.06
N LEU A 164 21.41 -11.19 -4.90
CA LEU A 164 21.16 -10.32 -3.74
C LEU A 164 19.73 -9.76 -3.73
N GLY A 165 19.24 -9.21 -4.86
CA GLY A 165 17.89 -8.65 -4.92
C GLY A 165 16.79 -9.71 -4.77
N ALA A 166 17.04 -10.92 -5.26
CA ALA A 166 16.17 -12.06 -5.05
C ALA A 166 16.11 -12.44 -3.56
N LEU A 167 17.27 -12.57 -2.90
CA LEU A 167 17.37 -12.85 -1.47
C LEU A 167 16.64 -11.78 -0.64
N LEU A 168 16.90 -10.50 -0.88
CA LEU A 168 16.25 -9.40 -0.15
C LEU A 168 14.73 -9.43 -0.33
N SER A 169 14.23 -9.73 -1.53
CA SER A 169 12.79 -9.84 -1.77
C SER A 169 12.17 -11.01 -1.01
N VAL A 170 12.85 -12.17 -0.96
CA VAL A 170 12.39 -13.33 -0.18
C VAL A 170 12.44 -13.02 1.33
N LEU A 171 13.51 -12.39 1.82
CA LEU A 171 13.64 -12.02 3.23
C LEU A 171 12.56 -11.04 3.67
N VAL A 172 12.23 -10.03 2.85
CA VAL A 172 11.10 -9.12 3.15
C VAL A 172 9.79 -9.88 3.22
N ALA A 173 9.52 -10.79 2.27
CA ALA A 173 8.31 -11.59 2.29
C ALA A 173 8.20 -12.46 3.55
N LEU A 174 9.27 -13.18 3.90
CA LEU A 174 9.34 -14.03 5.08
C LEU A 174 9.22 -13.21 6.37
N ALA A 175 9.95 -12.10 6.49
CA ALA A 175 9.87 -11.21 7.63
C ALA A 175 8.45 -10.67 7.82
N THR A 176 7.78 -10.28 6.73
CA THR A 176 6.38 -9.83 6.78
C THR A 176 5.46 -10.93 7.30
N VAL A 177 5.58 -12.16 6.79
CA VAL A 177 4.80 -13.31 7.27
C VAL A 177 5.05 -13.57 8.75
N VAL A 178 6.31 -13.60 9.19
CA VAL A 178 6.69 -13.84 10.59
C VAL A 178 6.12 -12.75 11.51
N VAL A 179 6.26 -11.48 11.12
CA VAL A 179 5.75 -10.35 11.92
C VAL A 179 4.22 -10.39 12.00
N MET A 180 3.52 -10.69 10.91
CA MET A 180 2.05 -10.76 10.90
C MET A 180 1.50 -11.99 11.64
N ALA A 181 2.13 -13.15 11.47
CA ALA A 181 1.69 -14.42 12.05
C ALA A 181 2.07 -14.58 13.54
N TRP A 182 2.81 -13.63 14.12
CA TRP A 182 3.19 -13.68 15.52
C TRP A 182 1.94 -13.72 16.43
N PRO A 183 1.86 -14.65 17.41
CA PRO A 183 0.62 -14.95 18.10
C PRO A 183 0.21 -13.90 19.14
N ASP A 184 1.16 -13.12 19.65
CA ASP A 184 0.90 -12.12 20.69
C ASP A 184 0.04 -10.96 20.18
N GLN A 185 -1.21 -10.89 20.65
CA GLN A 185 -2.17 -9.86 20.25
C GLN A 185 -1.80 -8.47 20.80
N GLY A 186 -1.07 -8.39 21.92
CA GLY A 186 -0.68 -7.10 22.52
C GLY A 186 0.24 -6.29 21.61
N SER A 187 1.05 -6.95 20.79
CA SER A 187 1.97 -6.30 19.84
C SER A 187 1.38 -6.05 18.44
N ILE A 188 0.09 -6.34 18.19
CA ILE A 188 -0.47 -6.33 16.84
C ILE A 188 -0.30 -4.97 16.12
N SER A 189 -0.46 -3.86 16.85
CA SER A 189 -0.32 -2.51 16.29
C SER A 189 1.10 -2.26 15.77
N VAL A 190 2.11 -2.47 16.62
CA VAL A 190 3.52 -2.29 16.27
C VAL A 190 3.91 -3.24 15.13
N ARG A 191 3.43 -4.48 15.17
CA ARG A 191 3.68 -5.46 14.11
C ARG A 191 3.10 -5.01 12.78
N MET A 192 1.87 -4.48 12.75
CA MET A 192 1.27 -3.93 11.53
C MET A 192 2.07 -2.75 10.96
N VAL A 193 2.62 -1.88 11.81
CA VAL A 193 3.52 -0.79 11.38
C VAL A 193 4.81 -1.35 10.75
N LEU A 194 5.46 -2.30 11.43
CA LEU A 194 6.69 -2.93 10.94
C LEU A 194 6.46 -3.69 9.63
N GLY A 195 5.40 -4.49 9.56
CA GLY A 195 4.99 -5.20 8.35
C GLY A 195 4.74 -4.23 7.20
N SER A 196 4.04 -3.12 7.46
CA SER A 196 3.78 -2.07 6.47
C SER A 196 5.10 -1.48 5.97
N ALA A 197 5.98 -1.07 6.88
CA ALA A 197 7.27 -0.47 6.54
C ALA A 197 8.14 -1.40 5.67
N LEU A 198 8.16 -2.71 5.98
CA LEU A 198 8.88 -3.72 5.20
C LEU A 198 8.36 -3.80 3.75
N VAL A 199 7.06 -4.05 3.57
CA VAL A 199 6.50 -4.26 2.23
C VAL A 199 6.44 -2.98 1.40
N PHE A 200 6.14 -1.84 2.02
CA PHE A 200 6.15 -0.54 1.34
C PHE A 200 7.56 -0.03 1.04
N GLY A 201 8.52 -0.28 1.93
CA GLY A 201 9.93 -0.01 1.68
C GLY A 201 10.43 -0.81 0.48
N TRP A 202 10.03 -2.08 0.37
CA TRP A 202 10.33 -2.91 -0.78
C TRP A 202 9.68 -2.38 -2.08
N LEU A 203 8.40 -2.00 -2.06
CA LEU A 203 7.74 -1.39 -3.24
C LEU A 203 8.47 -0.12 -3.71
N THR A 204 8.93 0.69 -2.76
CA THR A 204 9.72 1.89 -3.01
C THR A 204 11.02 1.52 -3.72
N ALA A 205 11.77 0.56 -3.18
CA ALA A 205 13.03 0.09 -3.76
C ALA A 205 12.85 -0.47 -5.18
N VAL A 206 11.83 -1.30 -5.43
CA VAL A 206 11.54 -1.85 -6.77
C VAL A 206 11.19 -0.76 -7.77
N SER A 207 10.38 0.22 -7.36
CA SER A 207 9.98 1.32 -8.23
C SER A 207 11.18 2.20 -8.62
N LEU A 208 12.04 2.52 -7.65
CA LEU A 208 13.27 3.29 -7.89
C LEU A 208 14.30 2.52 -8.71
N HIS A 209 14.48 1.22 -8.43
CA HIS A 209 15.36 0.36 -9.20
C HIS A 209 14.92 0.30 -10.68
N THR A 210 13.62 0.12 -10.93
CA THR A 210 13.06 0.10 -12.29
C THR A 210 13.23 1.45 -13.00
N ILE A 211 13.21 2.58 -12.28
CA ILE A 211 13.52 3.89 -12.87
C ILE A 211 14.99 3.96 -13.31
N ASN A 212 15.91 3.44 -12.51
CA ASN A 212 17.34 3.49 -12.78
C ASN A 212 17.74 2.53 -13.91
N GLU A 213 17.17 1.33 -13.97
CA GLU A 213 17.38 0.39 -15.09
C GLU A 213 17.02 1.01 -16.44
N ARG A 214 16.01 1.89 -16.50
CA ARG A 214 15.57 2.53 -17.74
C ARG A 214 16.44 3.70 -18.21
N LYS A 215 17.41 4.14 -17.41
CA LYS A 215 18.37 5.19 -17.80
C LYS A 215 19.58 4.62 -18.53
N HIS A 216 19.79 3.31 -18.47
CA HIS A 216 20.85 2.57 -19.12
C HIS A 216 20.28 1.67 -20.22
#